data_AF-A0A257PWT6-F1
#
_entry.id   AF-A0A257PWT6-F1
#
_cell.length_a   1.000
_cell.length_b   1.000
_cell.length_c   1.000
_cell.angle_alpha   90.00
_cell.angle_beta   90.00
_cell.angle_gamma   90.00
#
_symmetry.space_group_name_H-M   'P 1'
#
loop_
_entity.id
_entity.type
_entity.pdbx_description
1 polymer ?
#
loop_
_entity_poly.entity_id
_entity_poly.type
_entity_poly.pdbx_seq_one_letter_code
_entity_poly.pdbx_strand_id
1 'polypeptide(L)'
;MNAVTAVTSGISAALRLARGRADGVLLVPGDRKNAARGFWAILFCVPSVVCRLLMSWAESGIPAHPGHLLARELITFVLGWLIFVEASVWLAPMLGRAERWGRFVALWNWCNVIEGVLVVIGGLPGLFGVPPIVDQAAELIMIGWALWLEWYAICLGLGIGAFAAAWMVILDQAIGITLASLALMLSP
;
A
#
# COMPACT_ATOMS: atom_id res chain seq x y z
N MET A 1 -7.32 -5.07 -22.46
CA MET A 1 -6.02 -5.47 -21.89
C MET A 1 -6.14 -6.87 -21.29
N ASN A 2 -5.16 -7.74 -21.55
CA ASN A 2 -5.02 -9.02 -20.85
C ASN A 2 -4.33 -8.80 -19.48
N ALA A 3 -4.21 -9.84 -18.65
CA ALA A 3 -3.63 -9.74 -17.31
C ALA A 3 -2.17 -9.25 -17.32
N VAL A 4 -1.34 -9.78 -18.23
CA VAL A 4 0.08 -9.38 -18.35
C VAL A 4 0.25 -7.89 -18.66
N THR A 5 -0.59 -7.36 -19.57
CA THR A 5 -0.54 -5.92 -19.89
C THR A 5 -0.99 -5.07 -18.71
N ALA A 6 -1.96 -5.54 -17.92
CA ALA A 6 -2.42 -4.83 -16.72
C ALA A 6 -1.33 -4.77 -15.64
N VAL A 7 -0.61 -5.89 -15.41
CA VAL A 7 0.52 -5.93 -14.47
C VAL A 7 1.64 -4.99 -14.90
N THR A 8 2.10 -5.11 -16.14
CA THR A 8 3.22 -4.31 -16.66
C THR A 8 2.90 -2.81 -16.68
N SER A 9 1.70 -2.42 -17.13
CA SER A 9 1.26 -1.02 -17.10
C SER A 9 1.08 -0.49 -15.68
N GLY A 10 0.51 -1.28 -14.78
CA GLY A 10 0.32 -0.93 -13.38
C GLY A 10 1.63 -0.66 -12.64
N ILE A 11 2.58 -1.60 -12.72
CA ILE A 11 3.92 -1.43 -12.12
C ILE A 11 4.63 -0.23 -12.75
N SER A 12 4.56 -0.06 -14.08
CA SER A 12 5.16 1.08 -14.77
C SER A 12 4.56 2.42 -14.32
N ALA A 13 3.24 2.46 -14.10
CA ALA A 13 2.55 3.62 -13.58
C ALA A 13 3.02 3.97 -12.18
N ALA A 14 2.99 3.00 -11.26
CA ALA A 14 3.42 3.18 -9.87
C ALA A 14 4.88 3.63 -9.78
N LEU A 15 5.79 3.04 -10.57
CA LEU A 15 7.19 3.45 -10.63
C LEU A 15 7.39 4.88 -11.18
N ARG A 16 6.53 5.34 -12.10
CA ARG A 16 6.57 6.74 -12.59
C ARG A 16 6.05 7.69 -11.52
N LEU A 17 4.96 7.35 -10.85
CA LEU A 17 4.39 8.12 -9.74
C LEU A 17 5.36 8.23 -8.56
N ALA A 18 6.03 7.13 -8.19
CA ALA A 18 7.06 7.11 -7.15
C ALA A 18 8.25 8.04 -7.45
N ARG A 19 8.46 8.38 -8.74
CA ARG A 19 9.46 9.34 -9.21
C ARG A 19 8.89 10.75 -9.43
N GLY A 20 7.66 11.02 -8.99
CA GLY A 20 6.97 12.30 -9.16
C GLY A 20 6.44 12.57 -10.56
N ARG A 21 6.45 11.58 -11.46
CA ARG A 21 6.04 11.79 -12.85
C ARG A 21 4.55 11.50 -13.04
N ALA A 22 3.76 12.56 -13.19
CA ALA A 22 2.30 12.51 -13.28
C ALA A 22 1.77 11.73 -14.51
N ASP A 23 2.58 11.63 -15.56
CA ASP A 23 2.25 10.88 -16.79
C ASP A 23 2.05 9.37 -16.53
N GLY A 24 2.50 8.85 -15.40
CA GLY A 24 2.20 7.47 -14.96
C GLY A 24 0.70 7.16 -14.93
N VAL A 25 -0.14 8.15 -14.61
CA VAL A 25 -1.61 8.00 -14.59
C VAL A 25 -2.19 7.62 -15.95
N LEU A 26 -1.55 8.03 -17.05
CA LEU A 26 -2.01 7.73 -18.40
C LEU A 26 -1.84 6.24 -18.76
N LEU A 27 -1.00 5.51 -18.03
CA LEU A 27 -0.73 4.10 -18.26
C LEU A 27 -1.85 3.20 -17.70
N VAL A 28 -2.72 3.71 -16.82
CA VAL A 28 -3.80 2.96 -16.18
C VAL A 28 -5.16 3.48 -16.66
N PRO A 29 -5.89 2.70 -17.47
CA PRO A 29 -7.23 3.10 -17.90
C PRO A 29 -8.22 3.08 -16.72
N GLY A 30 -9.23 3.96 -16.77
CA GLY A 30 -10.17 4.16 -15.66
C GLY A 30 -11.43 3.30 -15.66
N ASP A 31 -11.53 2.30 -16.54
CA ASP A 31 -12.70 1.44 -16.64
C ASP A 31 -12.76 0.39 -15.52
N ARG A 32 -13.98 -0.04 -15.17
CA ARG A 32 -14.23 -1.01 -14.09
C ARG A 32 -13.46 -2.32 -14.26
N LYS A 33 -13.22 -2.77 -15.50
CA LYS A 33 -12.44 -4.00 -15.75
C LYS A 33 -10.98 -3.82 -15.33
N ASN A 34 -10.39 -2.65 -15.54
CA ASN A 34 -9.02 -2.39 -15.11
C ASN A 34 -8.91 -2.12 -13.61
N ALA A 35 -9.95 -1.54 -12.99
CA ALA A 35 -10.06 -1.50 -11.52
C ALA A 35 -9.98 -2.90 -10.91
N ALA A 36 -10.78 -3.85 -11.43
CA ALA A 36 -10.75 -5.25 -10.98
C ALA A 36 -9.39 -5.93 -11.22
N ARG A 37 -8.71 -5.64 -12.35
CA ARG A 37 -7.36 -6.16 -12.60
C ARG A 37 -6.29 -5.56 -11.68
N GLY A 38 -6.52 -4.37 -11.13
CA GLY A 38 -5.62 -3.76 -10.15
C GLY A 38 -5.43 -4.64 -8.91
N PHE A 39 -6.42 -5.47 -8.55
CA PHE A 39 -6.32 -6.36 -7.40
C PHE A 39 -5.29 -7.49 -7.54
N TRP A 40 -4.75 -7.73 -8.75
CA TRP A 40 -3.57 -8.59 -8.89
C TRP A 40 -2.38 -8.07 -8.08
N ALA A 41 -2.32 -6.76 -7.81
CA ALA A 41 -1.30 -6.15 -6.97
C ALA A 41 -1.21 -6.74 -5.56
N ILE A 42 -2.31 -7.27 -5.01
CA ILE A 42 -2.33 -7.94 -3.70
C ILE A 42 -1.30 -9.06 -3.66
N LEU A 43 -1.22 -9.89 -4.71
CA LEU A 43 -0.25 -10.99 -4.78
C LEU A 43 1.19 -10.48 -4.82
N PHE A 44 1.44 -9.34 -5.46
CA PHE A 44 2.76 -8.71 -5.51
C PHE A 44 3.16 -8.03 -4.21
N CYS A 45 2.20 -7.73 -3.33
CA CYS A 45 2.47 -7.21 -2.00
C CYS A 45 2.80 -8.32 -0.99
N VAL A 46 2.34 -9.55 -1.19
CA VAL A 46 2.60 -10.68 -0.27
C VAL A 46 4.09 -10.84 0.07
N PRO A 47 5.05 -10.78 -0.89
CA PRO A 47 6.48 -10.82 -0.57
C PRO A 47 6.90 -9.75 0.44
N SER A 48 6.43 -8.50 0.31
CA SER A 48 6.77 -7.46 1.28
C SER A 48 6.20 -7.73 2.68
N VAL A 49 4.99 -8.28 2.78
CA VAL A 49 4.39 -8.68 4.07
C VAL A 49 5.22 -9.78 4.71
N VAL A 50 5.60 -10.80 3.94
CA VAL A 50 6.44 -11.91 4.43
C VAL A 50 7.83 -11.40 4.84
N CYS A 51 8.46 -10.54 4.05
CA CYS A 51 9.76 -9.96 4.38
C CYS A 51 9.72 -9.19 5.70
N ARG A 52 8.71 -8.32 5.92
CA ARG A 52 8.55 -7.59 7.18
C ARG A 52 8.38 -8.53 8.39
N LEU A 53 7.63 -9.61 8.22
CA LEU A 53 7.44 -10.61 9.27
C LEU A 53 8.75 -11.37 9.56
N LEU A 54 9.52 -11.72 8.54
CA LEU A 54 10.81 -12.38 8.72
C LEU A 54 11.85 -11.44 9.37
N MET A 55 11.83 -10.16 9.03
CA MET A 55 12.67 -9.14 9.67
C MET A 55 12.34 -9.02 11.15
N SER A 56 11.07 -8.94 11.53
CA SER A 56 10.69 -8.88 12.94
C SER A 56 11.12 -10.13 13.70
N TRP A 57 11.03 -11.32 13.10
CA TRP A 57 11.52 -12.56 13.71
C TRP A 57 13.04 -12.66 13.79
N ALA A 58 13.77 -12.00 12.90
CA ALA A 58 15.22 -11.91 12.98
C ALA A 58 15.66 -11.12 14.23
N GLU A 59 14.86 -10.15 14.66
CA GLU A 59 15.09 -9.33 15.85
C GLU A 59 14.56 -9.98 17.13
N SER A 60 13.30 -10.47 17.11
CA SER A 60 12.62 -10.98 18.31
C SER A 60 12.78 -12.49 18.53
N GLY A 61 13.36 -13.20 17.56
CA GLY A 61 13.36 -14.66 17.49
C GLY A 61 12.08 -15.25 16.87
N ILE A 62 12.17 -16.52 16.49
CA ILE A 62 11.05 -17.25 15.87
C ILE A 62 9.95 -17.53 16.92
N PRO A 63 8.69 -17.17 16.66
CA PRO A 63 7.58 -17.37 17.58
C PRO A 63 7.19 -18.87 17.69
N ALA A 64 6.46 -19.23 18.75
CA ALA A 64 5.98 -20.61 18.97
C ALA A 64 5.01 -21.12 17.89
N HIS A 65 4.22 -20.21 17.29
CA HIS A 65 3.21 -20.53 16.27
C HIS A 65 3.37 -19.64 15.02
N PRO A 66 4.45 -19.78 14.25
CA PRO A 66 4.80 -18.87 13.15
C PRO A 66 3.74 -18.86 12.04
N GLY A 67 3.14 -20.02 11.74
CA GLY A 67 2.07 -20.13 10.74
C GLY A 67 0.79 -19.38 11.13
N HIS A 68 0.44 -19.38 12.42
CA HIS A 68 -0.73 -18.64 12.90
C HIS A 68 -0.51 -17.12 12.80
N LEU A 69 0.68 -16.63 13.20
CA LEU A 69 1.03 -15.22 13.05
C LEU A 69 1.07 -14.78 11.59
N LEU A 70 1.64 -15.60 10.69
CA LEU A 70 1.61 -15.33 9.26
C LEU A 70 0.18 -15.25 8.72
N ALA A 71 -0.68 -16.22 9.06
CA ALA A 71 -2.07 -16.22 8.65
C ALA A 71 -2.81 -14.96 9.14
N ARG A 72 -2.56 -14.56 10.39
CA ARG A 72 -3.12 -13.34 10.97
C ARG A 72 -2.66 -12.09 10.22
N GLU A 73 -1.37 -11.95 9.96
CA GLU A 73 -0.84 -10.81 9.20
C GLU A 73 -1.45 -10.73 7.80
N LEU A 74 -1.59 -11.86 7.11
CA LEU A 74 -2.23 -11.90 5.79
C LEU A 74 -3.71 -11.53 5.85
N ILE A 75 -4.45 -11.96 6.88
CA ILE A 75 -5.86 -11.58 7.08
C ILE A 75 -5.97 -10.08 7.34
N THR A 76 -5.18 -9.55 8.29
CA THR A 76 -5.14 -8.11 8.61
C THR A 76 -4.81 -7.27 7.38
N PHE A 77 -3.81 -7.70 6.61
CA PHE A 77 -3.41 -7.06 5.36
C PHE A 77 -4.55 -7.01 4.34
N VAL A 78 -5.21 -8.14 4.07
CA VAL A 78 -6.32 -8.20 3.10
C VAL A 78 -7.53 -7.41 3.60
N LEU A 79 -7.85 -7.47 4.90
CA LEU A 79 -8.97 -6.73 5.47
C LEU A 79 -8.76 -5.21 5.38
N GLY A 80 -7.57 -4.70 5.72
CA GLY A 80 -7.28 -3.27 5.59
C GLY A 80 -7.47 -2.78 4.16
N TRP A 81 -6.96 -3.56 3.22
CA TRP A 81 -7.10 -3.32 1.79
C TRP A 81 -8.57 -3.23 1.35
N LEU A 82 -9.39 -4.21 1.74
CA LEU A 82 -10.81 -4.28 1.35
C LEU A 82 -11.65 -3.19 2.01
N ILE A 83 -11.39 -2.88 3.28
CA ILE A 83 -12.11 -1.84 4.01
C ILE A 83 -11.85 -0.47 3.40
N PHE A 84 -10.60 -0.15 3.05
CA PHE A 84 -10.29 1.13 2.41
C PHE A 84 -10.90 1.24 1.01
N VAL A 85 -10.80 0.17 0.20
CA VAL A 85 -11.45 0.12 -1.12
C VAL A 85 -12.95 0.38 -0.97
N GLU A 86 -13.63 -0.31 -0.06
CA GLU A 86 -15.06 -0.13 0.17
C GLU A 86 -15.38 1.31 0.61
N ALA A 87 -14.66 1.84 1.60
CA ALA A 87 -14.83 3.23 2.04
C ALA A 87 -14.66 4.22 0.88
N SER A 88 -13.68 3.99 0.00
CA SER A 88 -13.40 4.87 -1.14
C SER A 88 -14.50 4.85 -2.21
N VAL A 89 -15.28 3.76 -2.34
CA VAL A 89 -16.45 3.68 -3.25
C VAL A 89 -17.49 4.72 -2.85
N TRP A 90 -17.67 4.94 -1.55
CA TRP A 90 -18.63 5.91 -1.01
C TRP A 90 -18.09 7.33 -1.01
N LEU A 91 -16.79 7.50 -0.74
CA LEU A 91 -16.14 8.81 -0.71
C LEU A 91 -15.99 9.44 -2.10
N ALA A 92 -15.67 8.66 -3.14
CA ALA A 92 -15.46 9.22 -4.47
C ALA A 92 -16.70 9.96 -5.03
N PRO A 93 -17.95 9.44 -4.90
CA PRO A 93 -19.16 10.19 -5.22
C PRO A 93 -19.37 11.44 -4.37
N MET A 94 -19.11 11.38 -3.05
CA MET A 94 -19.21 12.55 -2.16
C MET A 94 -18.27 13.69 -2.58
N LEU A 95 -17.12 13.33 -3.16
CA LEU A 95 -16.14 14.26 -3.72
C LEU A 95 -16.45 14.67 -5.18
N GLY A 96 -17.55 14.19 -5.77
CA GLY A 96 -17.92 14.47 -7.16
C GLY A 96 -17.02 13.81 -8.20
N ARG A 97 -16.35 12.70 -7.85
CA ARG A 97 -15.35 11.99 -8.67
C ARG A 97 -15.66 10.50 -8.86
N ALA A 98 -16.93 10.10 -8.80
CA ALA A 98 -17.35 8.70 -8.94
C ALA A 98 -16.82 8.04 -10.23
N GLU A 99 -16.77 8.80 -11.32
CA GLU A 99 -16.29 8.34 -12.63
C GLU A 99 -14.79 8.04 -12.67
N ARG A 100 -14.02 8.57 -11.71
CA ARG A 100 -12.57 8.38 -11.60
C ARG A 100 -12.18 7.30 -10.61
N TRP A 101 -13.12 6.82 -9.82
CA TRP A 101 -12.86 5.82 -8.78
C TRP A 101 -12.13 4.59 -9.31
N GLY A 102 -12.52 4.08 -10.48
CA GLY A 102 -11.88 2.89 -11.07
C GLY A 102 -10.40 3.09 -11.40
N ARG A 103 -10.03 4.29 -11.89
CA ARG A 103 -8.62 4.66 -12.13
C ARG A 103 -7.86 4.79 -10.82
N PHE A 104 -8.47 5.48 -9.85
CA PHE A 104 -7.89 5.68 -8.54
C PHE A 104 -7.56 4.35 -7.86
N VAL A 105 -8.52 3.43 -7.73
CA VAL A 105 -8.28 2.13 -7.08
C VAL A 105 -7.23 1.32 -7.83
N ALA A 106 -7.24 1.35 -9.17
CA ALA A 106 -6.20 0.67 -9.94
C ALA A 106 -4.80 1.25 -9.66
N LEU A 107 -4.66 2.58 -9.62
CA LEU A 107 -3.37 3.23 -9.33
C LEU A 107 -2.92 2.99 -7.89
N TRP A 108 -3.81 3.18 -6.92
CA TRP A 108 -3.55 2.95 -5.50
C TRP A 108 -3.09 1.51 -5.25
N ASN A 109 -3.79 0.53 -5.83
CA ASN A 109 -3.39 -0.88 -5.76
C ASN A 109 -1.94 -1.12 -6.21
N TRP A 110 -1.54 -0.54 -7.35
CA TRP A 110 -0.18 -0.71 -7.86
C TRP A 110 0.86 0.12 -7.09
N CYS A 111 0.47 1.26 -6.50
CA CYS A 111 1.33 2.05 -5.62
C CYS A 111 1.65 1.29 -4.33
N ASN A 112 0.68 0.58 -3.74
CA ASN A 112 0.91 -0.28 -2.57
C ASN A 112 2.02 -1.32 -2.77
N VAL A 113 2.24 -1.80 -4.01
CA VAL A 113 3.36 -2.70 -4.32
C VAL A 113 4.70 -2.00 -4.09
N ILE A 114 4.83 -0.76 -4.56
CA ILE A 114 6.04 0.05 -4.40
C ILE A 114 6.19 0.47 -2.94
N GLU A 115 5.11 0.85 -2.27
CA GLU A 115 5.11 1.17 -0.84
C GLU A 115 5.58 0.00 0.01
N GLY A 116 5.09 -1.22 -0.26
CA GLY A 116 5.57 -2.42 0.40
C GLY A 116 7.07 -2.65 0.20
N VAL A 117 7.59 -2.41 -1.00
CA VAL A 117 9.03 -2.47 -1.29
C VAL A 117 9.80 -1.39 -0.53
N LEU A 118 9.30 -0.15 -0.48
CA LEU A 118 9.92 0.96 0.25
C LEU A 118 10.04 0.62 1.73
N VAL A 119 8.97 0.11 2.36
CA VAL A 119 8.98 -0.28 3.77
C VAL A 119 10.01 -1.38 4.03
N VAL A 120 10.10 -2.40 3.17
CA VAL A 120 11.12 -3.45 3.30
C VAL A 120 12.53 -2.86 3.18
N ILE A 121 12.78 -1.96 2.21
CA ILE A 121 14.07 -1.30 2.06
C ILE A 121 14.41 -0.46 3.30
N GLY A 122 13.41 0.19 3.90
CA GLY A 122 13.57 1.01 5.09
C GLY A 122 14.09 0.25 6.29
N GLY A 123 13.66 -1.00 6.49
CA GLY A 123 14.09 -1.87 7.60
C GLY A 123 15.35 -2.70 7.33
N LEU A 124 15.98 -2.59 6.15
CA LEU A 124 17.23 -3.31 5.87
C LEU A 124 18.41 -2.89 6.77
N PRO A 125 18.62 -1.60 7.11
CA PRO A 125 19.75 -1.21 7.95
C PRO A 125 19.76 -1.88 9.33
N GLY A 126 18.60 -2.01 9.99
CA GLY A 126 18.45 -2.73 11.25
C GLY A 126 18.91 -4.19 11.14
N LEU A 127 18.54 -4.87 10.05
CA LEU A 127 18.98 -6.25 9.78
C LEU A 127 20.50 -6.40 9.62
N PHE A 128 21.19 -5.35 9.16
CA PHE A 128 22.65 -5.32 9.00
C PHE A 128 23.39 -4.80 10.24
N GLY A 129 22.69 -4.52 11.34
CA GLY A 129 23.31 -4.03 12.58
C GLY A 129 23.88 -2.62 12.47
N VAL A 130 23.34 -1.80 11.56
CA VAL A 130 23.70 -0.39 11.39
C VAL A 130 23.28 0.42 12.63
N PRO A 131 23.93 1.54 12.98
CA PRO A 131 23.54 2.33 14.16
C PRO A 131 22.05 2.71 14.19
N PRO A 132 21.37 2.69 15.36
CA PRO A 132 19.92 2.89 15.46
C PRO A 132 19.41 4.19 14.82
N ILE A 133 20.20 5.26 14.88
CA ILE A 133 19.83 6.55 14.26
C ILE A 133 19.71 6.46 12.74
N VAL A 134 20.54 5.64 12.10
CA VAL A 134 20.53 5.46 10.63
C VAL A 134 19.37 4.55 10.23
N ASP A 135 19.11 3.51 11.03
CA ASP A 135 17.98 2.61 10.83
C ASP A 135 16.64 3.35 10.92
N GLN A 136 16.40 4.05 12.03
CA GLN A 136 15.20 4.86 12.22
C GLN A 136 15.05 5.96 11.15
N ALA A 137 16.16 6.58 10.73
CA ALA A 137 16.12 7.56 9.65
C ALA A 137 15.74 6.93 8.31
N ALA A 138 16.23 5.73 7.99
CA ALA A 138 15.89 5.01 6.77
C ALA A 138 14.41 4.60 6.77
N GLU A 139 13.90 4.05 7.87
CA GLU A 139 12.48 3.75 8.05
C GLU A 139 11.61 4.98 7.84
N LEU A 140 11.93 6.10 8.53
CA LEU A 140 11.17 7.34 8.43
C LEU A 140 11.16 7.91 7.01
N ILE A 141 12.30 7.90 6.31
CA ILE A 141 12.39 8.38 4.93
C ILE A 141 11.54 7.50 4.01
N MET A 142 11.62 6.18 4.14
CA MET A 142 10.89 5.26 3.26
C MET A 142 9.39 5.27 3.53
N ILE A 143 8.96 5.35 4.79
CA ILE A 143 7.55 5.54 5.17
C ILE A 143 7.05 6.89 4.67
N GLY A 144 7.82 7.97 4.85
CA GLY A 144 7.47 9.29 4.33
C GLY A 144 7.31 9.28 2.80
N TRP A 145 8.17 8.55 2.09
CA TRP A 145 8.05 8.38 0.65
C TRP A 145 6.80 7.57 0.27
N ALA A 146 6.51 6.49 0.98
CA ALA A 146 5.32 5.67 0.76
C ALA A 146 4.03 6.50 0.93
N LEU A 147 3.91 7.24 2.04
CA LEU A 147 2.77 8.13 2.30
C LEU A 147 2.64 9.23 1.25
N TRP A 148 3.76 9.79 0.81
CA TRP A 148 3.75 10.78 -0.28
C TRP A 148 3.30 10.17 -1.61
N LEU A 149 3.73 8.94 -1.92
CA LEU A 149 3.30 8.22 -3.12
C LEU A 149 1.79 7.94 -3.09
N GLU A 150 1.27 7.45 -1.97
CA GLU A 150 -0.16 7.21 -1.76
C GLU A 150 -0.96 8.51 -1.98
N TRP A 151 -0.56 9.58 -1.29
CA TRP A 151 -1.15 10.91 -1.43
C TRP A 151 -1.13 11.42 -2.87
N TYR A 152 0.00 11.27 -3.57
CA TYR A 152 0.16 11.72 -4.93
C TYR A 152 -0.69 10.90 -5.91
N ALA A 153 -0.77 9.59 -5.71
CA ALA A 153 -1.62 8.69 -6.47
C ALA A 153 -3.10 9.01 -6.28
N ILE A 154 -3.54 9.32 -5.05
CA ILE A 154 -4.92 9.77 -4.76
C ILE A 154 -5.22 11.09 -5.47
N CYS A 155 -4.32 12.09 -5.33
CA CYS A 155 -4.47 13.40 -5.98
C CYS A 155 -4.70 13.23 -7.48
N LEU A 156 -3.86 12.45 -8.17
CA LEU A 156 -3.95 12.30 -9.63
C LEU A 156 -5.03 11.31 -10.07
N GLY A 157 -5.24 10.23 -9.32
CA GLY A 157 -6.18 9.16 -9.62
C GLY A 157 -7.63 9.63 -9.55
N LEU A 158 -8.01 10.32 -8.46
CA LEU A 158 -9.32 10.94 -8.33
C LEU A 158 -9.36 12.35 -8.93
N GLY A 159 -8.21 13.01 -9.10
CA GLY A 159 -8.15 14.41 -9.51
C GLY A 159 -8.79 15.35 -8.49
N ILE A 160 -8.49 15.13 -7.22
CA ILE A 160 -8.95 15.95 -6.09
C ILE A 160 -7.80 16.83 -5.58
N GLY A 161 -8.15 17.84 -4.78
CA GLY A 161 -7.15 18.72 -4.17
C GLY A 161 -6.29 17.99 -3.12
N ALA A 162 -5.08 18.51 -2.91
CA ALA A 162 -4.09 18.00 -1.96
C ALA A 162 -4.66 17.71 -0.56
N PHE A 163 -5.51 18.61 -0.05
CA PHE A 163 -6.11 18.49 1.27
C PHE A 163 -7.10 17.33 1.38
N ALA A 164 -7.96 17.13 0.36
CA ALA A 164 -8.89 16.01 0.35
C ALA A 164 -8.15 14.67 0.20
N ALA A 165 -7.08 14.63 -0.60
CA ALA A 165 -6.22 13.46 -0.71
C ALA A 165 -5.54 13.11 0.61
N ALA A 166 -5.08 14.10 1.38
CA ALA A 166 -4.49 13.88 2.70
C ALA A 166 -5.47 13.20 3.67
N TRP A 167 -6.75 13.58 3.66
CA TRP A 167 -7.78 12.91 4.46
C TRP A 167 -8.00 11.45 4.05
N MET A 168 -7.89 11.13 2.76
CA MET A 168 -7.98 9.75 2.31
C MET A 168 -6.79 8.91 2.78
N VAL A 169 -5.56 9.45 2.72
CA VAL A 169 -4.38 8.80 3.30
C VAL A 169 -4.55 8.58 4.80
N ILE A 170 -4.99 9.61 5.54
CA ILE A 170 -5.24 9.50 6.98
C ILE A 170 -6.26 8.39 7.27
N LEU A 171 -7.32 8.29 6.47
CA LEU A 171 -8.31 7.23 6.61
C LEU A 171 -7.71 5.85 6.36
N ASP A 172 -6.91 5.66 5.30
CA ASP A 172 -6.25 4.39 5.00
C ASP A 172 -5.34 3.95 6.15
N GLN A 173 -4.48 4.88 6.61
CA GLN A 173 -3.58 4.63 7.74
C GLN A 173 -4.35 4.35 9.04
N ALA A 174 -5.45 5.06 9.30
CA ALA A 174 -6.29 4.80 10.47
C ALA A 174 -6.93 3.40 10.44
N ILE A 175 -7.38 2.94 9.27
CA ILE A 175 -7.88 1.58 9.07
C ILE A 175 -6.77 0.56 9.38
N GLY A 176 -5.59 0.74 8.77
CA GLY A 176 -4.44 -0.15 8.97
C GLY A 176 -4.02 -0.25 10.44
N ILE A 177 -3.85 0.90 11.11
CA ILE A 177 -3.47 0.97 12.53
C ILE A 177 -4.53 0.32 13.43
N THR A 178 -5.82 0.57 13.16
CA THR A 178 -6.93 0.00 13.94
C THR A 178 -6.95 -1.53 13.83
N LEU A 179 -6.79 -2.07 12.62
CA LEU A 179 -6.78 -3.51 12.40
C LEU A 179 -5.52 -4.17 12.99
N ALA A 180 -4.35 -3.54 12.87
CA ALA A 180 -3.13 -4.03 13.51
C ALA A 180 -3.29 -4.06 15.03
N SER A 181 -3.87 -3.02 15.63
CA SER A 181 -4.14 -2.96 17.07
C SER A 181 -5.12 -4.06 17.52
N LEU A 182 -6.18 -4.28 16.75
CA LEU A 182 -7.15 -5.34 17.02
C LEU A 182 -6.50 -6.73 16.90
N ALA A 183 -5.66 -6.96 15.88
CA ALA A 183 -4.94 -8.21 15.70
C ALA A 183 -3.99 -8.51 16.87
N LEU A 184 -3.38 -7.47 17.47
CA LEU A 184 -2.60 -7.60 18.69
C LEU A 184 -3.46 -7.95 19.91
N MET A 185 -4.61 -7.28 20.10
CA MET A 185 -5.54 -7.55 21.21
C MET A 185 -6.14 -8.96 21.19
N LEU A 186 -6.32 -9.54 20.01
CA LEU A 186 -6.84 -10.89 19.83
C LEU A 186 -5.74 -11.97 19.92
N SER A 187 -4.50 -11.58 20.27
CA SER A 187 -3.41 -12.53 20.52
C SER A 187 -3.55 -13.15 21.90
N PRO A 188 -3.55 -14.48 22.04
CA PRO A 188 -3.46 -15.14 23.34
C PRO A 188 -2.11 -14.92 24.03
#